data_AF-A0A7K3HBF8-F1
#
_entry.id   AF-A0A7K3HBF8-F1
#
_cell.length_a   1.000
_cell.length_b   1.000
_cell.length_c   1.000
_cell.angle_alpha   90.00
_cell.angle_beta   90.00
_cell.angle_gamma   90.00
#
_symmetry.space_group_name_H-M   'P 1'
#
loop_
_entity.id
_entity.type
_entity.pdbx_description
1 polymer ?
#
loop_
_entity_poly.entity_id
_entity_poly.type
_entity_poly.pdbx_seq_one_letter_code
_entity_poly.pdbx_strand_id
1 'polypeptide(L)' 'HRAVPLRFNGPAMLRGIAAADGLAVVPPGGAEDGSMAEILELPWFEGETE' A
#
# COMPACT_ATOMS: atom_id res chain seq x y z
N HIS A 1 9.11 -3.45 -7.92
CA HIS A 1 9.47 -2.49 -6.85
C HIS A 1 9.39 -3.18 -5.49
N ARG A 2 10.11 -2.70 -4.45
CA ARG A 2 9.96 -3.21 -3.09
C ARG A 2 8.96 -2.34 -2.34
N ALA A 3 7.85 -2.92 -1.90
CA ALA A 3 6.91 -2.23 -1.02
C ALA A 3 7.49 -2.13 0.40
N VAL A 4 7.27 -0.99 1.06
CA VAL A 4 7.62 -0.78 2.46
C VAL A 4 6.41 -0.19 3.20
N PRO A 5 6.10 -0.67 4.41
CA PRO A 5 5.00 -0.10 5.19
C PRO A 5 5.32 1.34 5.61
N LEU A 6 4.35 2.23 5.46
CA LEU A 6 4.47 3.59 5.99
C LEU A 6 4.36 3.62 7.52
N ARG A 7 4.93 4.66 8.14
CA ARG A 7 4.86 4.87 9.59
C ARG A 7 3.42 4.95 10.12
N PHE A 8 2.48 5.46 9.32
CA PHE A 8 1.09 5.68 9.71
C PHE A 8 0.16 4.69 8.99
N ASN A 9 0.24 3.40 9.32
CA ASN A 9 -0.47 2.31 8.63
C ASN A 9 -1.58 1.66 9.47
N GLY A 10 -1.96 2.28 10.59
CA GLY A 10 -3.03 1.80 11.46
C GLY A 10 -4.44 2.20 11.00
N PRO A 11 -5.49 1.67 11.67
CA PRO A 11 -6.87 2.03 11.37
C PRO A 11 -7.11 3.53 11.45
N ALA A 12 -7.93 4.06 10.51
CA ALA A 12 -8.30 5.47 10.41
C ALA A 12 -7.12 6.47 10.25
N MET A 13 -5.92 6.01 9.90
CA MET A 13 -4.75 6.88 9.68
C MET A 13 -4.69 7.42 8.25
N LEU A 14 -5.52 8.43 7.94
CA LEU A 14 -5.60 9.02 6.59
C LEU A 14 -4.28 9.61 6.09
N ARG A 15 -3.37 10.00 6.99
CA ARG A 15 -2.04 10.50 6.61
C ARG A 15 -1.19 9.46 5.88
N GLY A 16 -1.32 8.19 6.25
CA GLY A 16 -0.63 7.11 5.54
C GLY A 16 -1.21 6.92 4.15
N ILE A 17 -2.55 6.89 4.04
CA ILE A 17 -3.26 6.77 2.76
C ILE A 17 -2.83 7.90 1.81
N ALA A 18 -2.85 9.15 2.28
CA ALA A 18 -2.50 10.31 1.47
C ALA A 18 -1.03 10.31 0.99
N ALA A 19 -0.14 9.56 1.64
CA ALA A 19 1.29 9.50 1.32
C ALA A 19 1.70 8.17 0.65
N ALA A 20 0.77 7.23 0.47
CA ALA A 20 1.06 5.90 -0.07
C ALA A 20 0.97 5.90 -1.59
N ASP A 21 1.92 5.24 -2.26
CA ASP A 21 1.85 4.96 -3.70
C ASP A 21 0.76 3.93 -4.03
N GLY A 22 0.43 3.06 -3.07
CA GLY A 22 -0.57 1.99 -3.20
C GLY A 22 -0.86 1.28 -1.87
N LEU A 23 -1.83 0.37 -1.87
CA LEU A 23 -2.23 -0.42 -0.71
C LEU A 23 -1.87 -1.89 -0.91
N ALA A 24 -1.01 -2.43 -0.04
CA ALA A 24 -0.69 -3.86 -0.05
C ALA A 24 -1.82 -4.68 0.58
N VAL A 25 -2.28 -5.71 -0.13
CA VAL A 25 -3.22 -6.71 0.39
C VAL A 25 -2.45 -7.73 1.22
N VAL A 26 -2.62 -7.67 2.53
CA VAL A 26 -1.98 -8.60 3.47
C VAL A 26 -3.01 -9.64 3.92
N PRO A 27 -2.74 -10.95 3.78
CA PRO A 27 -3.67 -11.99 4.20
C PRO A 27 -3.81 -12.03 5.74
N PRO A 28 -4.89 -12.64 6.26
CA PRO A 28 -5.03 -12.87 7.70
C PRO A 28 -3.82 -13.63 8.26
N GLY A 29 -3.27 -13.15 9.37
CA GLY A 29 -2.04 -13.69 9.96
C GLY A 29 -0.75 -13.00 9.50
N GLY A 30 -0.82 -12.11 8.50
CA GLY A 30 0.32 -11.35 8.01
C GLY A 30 1.02 -12.01 6.82
N ALA A 31 2.14 -11.44 6.40
CA ALA A 31 3.02 -11.97 5.38
C ALA A 31 4.48 -11.88 5.85
N GLU A 32 5.31 -12.83 5.43
CA GLU A 32 6.75 -12.80 5.72
C GLU A 32 7.45 -11.75 4.84
N ASP A 33 8.57 -11.20 5.31
CA ASP A 33 9.38 -10.28 4.51
C ASP A 33 9.84 -10.96 3.21
N GLY A 34 9.80 -10.22 2.11
CA GLY A 34 10.10 -10.72 0.77
C GLY A 34 8.99 -11.53 0.11
N SER A 35 7.87 -11.80 0.79
CA SER A 35 6.69 -12.40 0.16
C SER A 35 6.10 -11.50 -0.91
N MET A 36 5.55 -12.10 -1.97
CA MET A 36 4.76 -11.37 -2.95
C MET A 36 3.44 -10.94 -2.32
N ALA A 37 3.09 -9.66 -2.51
CA ALA A 37 1.82 -9.09 -2.10
C ALA A 37 1.16 -8.40 -3.30
N GLU A 38 -0.15 -8.54 -3.42
CA GLU A 38 -0.94 -7.75 -4.37
C GLU A 38 -0.94 -6.29 -3.91
N ILE A 39 -0.74 -5.38 -4.85
CA ILE A 39 -0.79 -3.94 -4.60
C ILE A 39 -2.01 -3.39 -5.32
N LEU A 40 -2.91 -2.77 -4.57
CA LEU A 40 -4.01 -1.99 -5.10
C LEU A 40 -3.51 -0.57 -5.34
N GLU A 41 -3.60 -0.12 -6.58
CA GLU A 41 -3.23 1.25 -6.94
C GLU A 41 -4.23 2.25 -6.37
N LEU A 42 -3.73 3.44 -6.06
CA LEU A 42 -4.55 4.55 -5.58
C LEU A 42 -4.88 5.50 -6.74
N PRO A 43 -6.09 6.05 -6.79
CA PRO A 43 -6.61 6.74 -7.97
C PRO A 43 -5.94 8.08 -8.26
N TRP A 44 -5.12 8.59 -7.35
CA TRP A 44 -4.35 9.83 -7.56
C TRP A 44 -2.92 9.57 -8.04
N PHE A 45 -2.52 8.30 -8.16
CA PHE A 45 -1.25 7.87 -8.76
C PHE A 45 -1.43 7.29 -10.16
N GLU A 46 -2.60 7.50 -10.79
CA GLU A 46 -2.84 7.17 -12.19
C GLU A 46 -1.73 7.77 -13.05
N GLY A 47 -0.79 6.91 -13.46
CA GLY A 47 0.15 7.21 -14.52
C GLY A 47 -0.65 7.43 -15.78
N GLU A 48 -0.62 8.67 -16.26
CA GLU A 48 -1.11 9.11 -17.58
C GLU A 48 -2.54 8.64 -17.90
N THR A 49 -3.50 9.50 -17.57
CA THR A 49 -4.82 9.47 -18.21
C THR A 49 -4.60 9.61 -19.73
N GLU A 50 -4.92 8.57 -20.51
CA GLU A 50 -5.16 8.72 -21.96
C GLU A 50 -6.38 9.60 -22.22
#